data_AF-A0A964DCX7-F1
#
_entry.id   AF-A0A964DCX7-F1
#
_cell.length_a   1.000
_cell.length_b   1.000
_cell.length_c   1.000
_cell.angle_alpha   90.00
_cell.angle_beta   90.00
_cell.angle_gamma   90.00
#
_symmetry.space_group_name_H-M   'P 1'
#
loop_
_entity.id
_entity.type
_entity.pdbx_description
1 polymer ?
#
loop_
_entity_poly.entity_id
_entity_poly.type
_entity_poly.pdbx_seq_one_letter_code
_entity_poly.pdbx_strand_id
1 'polypeptide(L)' 'MKRRFGWVILYHETAAGRLFNVWINEHDVCHLIGAAPLLIMDVFEHAYMVDYGLKKADYIEAFFKAIDWSAVEARIR' A
#
# COMPACT_ATOMS: atom_id res chain seq x y z
N MET A 1 -10.90 -12.21 -15.36
CA MET A 1 -10.44 -11.56 -14.12
C MET A 1 -8.93 -11.38 -14.23
N LYS A 2 -8.45 -10.17 -14.55
CA LYS A 2 -6.99 -9.94 -14.69
C LYS A 2 -6.34 -10.06 -13.31
N ARG A 3 -5.29 -10.88 -13.21
CA ARG A 3 -4.45 -11.03 -12.03
C ARG A 3 -3.82 -9.66 -11.73
N ARG A 4 -4.25 -9.02 -10.65
CA ARG A 4 -3.82 -7.68 -10.25
C ARG A 4 -2.65 -7.82 -9.27
N PHE A 5 -1.44 -7.63 -9.78
CA PHE A 5 -0.19 -7.45 -9.03
C PHE A 5 0.21 -5.97 -9.12
N GLY A 6 0.77 -5.43 -8.04
CA GLY A 6 0.95 -4.00 -7.88
C GLY A 6 1.08 -3.61 -6.41
N TRP A 7 0.60 -2.41 -6.09
CA TRP A 7 0.68 -1.86 -4.74
C TRP A 7 -0.70 -1.40 -4.27
N VAL A 8 -0.88 -1.35 -2.95
CA VAL A 8 -1.96 -0.60 -2.32
C VAL A 8 -1.34 0.54 -1.53
N ILE A 9 -1.77 1.76 -1.82
CA ILE A 9 -1.22 2.96 -1.18
C ILE A 9 -2.34 3.72 -0.48
N LEU A 10 -2.12 4.05 0.79
CA LEU A 10 -2.88 5.06 1.53
C LEU A 10 -2.31 6.43 1.18
N TYR A 11 -3.13 7.28 0.59
CA TYR A 11 -2.83 8.65 0.23
C TYR A 11 -3.47 9.64 1.19
N HIS A 12 -2.78 10.75 1.44
CA HIS A 12 -3.32 11.95 2.07
C HIS A 12 -3.40 13.08 1.07
N GLU A 13 -4.63 13.53 0.80
CA GLU A 13 -4.90 14.72 0.02
C GLU A 13 -4.95 15.92 0.98
N THR A 14 -3.95 16.81 0.85
CA THR A 14 -3.67 17.82 1.87
C THR A 14 -4.62 19.02 1.81
N ALA A 15 -5.30 19.29 0.69
CA ALA A 15 -6.15 20.48 0.58
C ALA A 15 -7.51 20.28 1.25
N ALA A 16 -8.10 19.08 1.22
CA ALA A 16 -9.32 18.76 1.97
C ALA A 16 -9.08 17.82 3.18
N GLY A 17 -7.83 17.42 3.46
CA GLY A 17 -7.47 16.58 4.60
C GLY A 17 -8.03 15.17 4.50
N ARG A 18 -8.19 14.64 3.28
CA ARG A 18 -8.86 13.36 3.02
C ARG A 18 -7.87 12.23 2.86
N LEU A 19 -8.27 11.04 3.29
CA LEU A 19 -7.52 9.81 3.13
C LEU A 19 -8.16 8.90 2.08
N PHE A 20 -7.34 8.31 1.21
CA PHE A 20 -7.79 7.41 0.15
C PHE A 20 -6.89 6.19 0.04
N ASN A 21 -7.50 5.00 -0.06
CA ASN A 21 -6.77 3.79 -0.47
C ASN A 21 -6.87 3.63 -1.98
N VAL A 22 -5.72 3.51 -2.64
CA VAL A 22 -5.64 3.44 -4.10
C VAL A 22 -4.81 2.24 -4.50
N TRP A 23 -5.29 1.52 -5.52
CA TRP A 23 -4.55 0.46 -6.17
C TRP A 23 -3.64 1.05 -7.25
N ILE A 24 -2.34 0.77 -7.18
CA ILE A 24 -1.36 1.14 -8.21
C ILE A 24 -1.04 -0.10 -9.02
N ASN A 25 -1.28 -0.06 -10.33
CA ASN A 25 -0.87 -1.16 -11.20
C ASN A 25 0.61 -1.02 -11.53
N GLU A 26 1.31 -2.15 -11.53
CA GLU A 26 2.76 -2.20 -11.74
C GLU A 26 3.49 -1.29 -10.75
N HIS A 27 4.09 -0.18 -11.19
CA HIS A 27 4.83 0.72 -10.32
C HIS A 27 4.38 2.19 -10.39
N ASP A 28 3.59 2.58 -11.40
CA ASP A 28 3.37 3.98 -11.75
C ASP A 28 1.92 4.32 -12.17
N VAL A 29 1.09 3.32 -12.46
CA VAL A 29 -0.24 3.56 -13.04
C VAL A 29 -1.29 3.75 -11.95
N CYS A 30 -2.08 4.83 -12.08
CA CYS A 30 -3.16 5.26 -11.17
C CYS A 30 -2.73 5.99 -9.88
N HIS A 31 -1.55 6.61 -9.85
CA HIS A 31 -1.21 7.53 -8.76
C HIS A 31 -2.13 8.76 -8.70
N LEU A 32 -2.40 9.24 -7.49
CA LEU A 32 -3.13 10.49 -7.25
C LEU A 32 -2.17 11.68 -7.29
N ILE A 33 -2.36 12.56 -8.26
CA ILE A 33 -1.60 13.81 -8.36
C ILE A 33 -2.00 14.73 -7.19
N GLY A 34 -1.02 15.30 -6.51
CA GLY A 34 -1.23 16.24 -5.41
C GLY A 34 -1.57 15.59 -4.06
N ALA A 35 -1.58 14.25 -3.97
CA ALA A 35 -1.72 13.54 -2.70
C ALA A 35 -0.38 12.92 -2.27
N ALA A 36 -0.09 12.97 -0.97
CA ALA A 36 1.11 12.40 -0.37
C ALA A 36 0.90 10.91 -0.01
N PRO A 37 1.76 9.98 -0.45
CA PRO A 37 1.72 8.59 0.03
C PRO A 37 2.07 8.53 1.52
N LEU A 38 1.24 7.87 2.32
CA LEU A 38 1.45 7.69 3.76
C LEU A 38 1.92 6.27 4.11
N LEU A 39 1.27 5.26 3.53
CA LEU A 39 1.55 3.85 3.76
C LEU A 39 1.44 3.10 2.43
N ILE A 40 2.39 2.21 2.17
CA ILE A 40 2.51 1.47 0.92
C ILE A 40 2.61 -0.01 1.26
N MET A 41 1.75 -0.84 0.66
CA MET A 41 1.81 -2.29 0.75
C MET A 41 2.14 -2.87 -0.63
N ASP A 42 3.27 -3.55 -0.72
CA ASP A 42 3.64 -4.35 -1.89
C ASP A 42 2.77 -5.61 -1.93
N VAL A 43 2.11 -5.86 -3.06
CA VAL A 43 1.32 -7.07 -3.27
C VAL A 43 1.75 -7.87 -4.49
N PHE A 44 2.97 -7.64 -4.99
CA PHE A 44 3.64 -8.54 -5.92
C PHE A 44 3.97 -9.88 -5.26
N GLU A 45 3.90 -10.96 -6.05
CA GLU A 45 4.21 -12.32 -5.58
C GLU A 45 5.62 -12.40 -4.96
N HIS A 46 6.61 -11.67 -5.50
CA HIS A 46 7.97 -11.67 -4.95
C HIS A 46 8.09 -11.08 -3.54
N ALA A 47 7.12 -10.28 -3.09
CA ALA A 47 7.18 -9.66 -1.77
C ALA A 47 6.85 -10.64 -0.63
N TYR A 48 6.17 -11.75 -0.94
CA TYR A 48 5.67 -12.67 0.09
C TYR A 48 5.77 -14.17 -0.24
N MET A 49 6.02 -14.56 -1.50
CA MET A 49 5.98 -15.97 -1.89
C MET A 49 7.02 -16.83 -1.18
N VAL A 50 8.17 -16.27 -0.79
CA VAL A 50 9.22 -17.03 -0.08
C VAL A 50 8.73 -17.50 1.29
N ASP A 51 8.11 -16.62 2.06
CA ASP A 51 7.70 -16.91 3.45
C ASP A 51 6.28 -17.47 3.54
N TYR A 52 5.37 -17.02 2.67
CA TYR A 52 3.93 -17.31 2.76
C TYR A 52 3.42 -18.18 1.60
N GLY A 53 4.19 -18.37 0.54
CA GLY A 53 3.73 -19.07 -0.67
C GLY A 53 2.41 -18.48 -1.20
N LEU A 54 1.43 -19.34 -1.47
CA LEU A 54 0.12 -18.91 -1.96
C LEU A 54 -0.77 -18.24 -0.89
N LYS A 55 -0.33 -18.19 0.38
CA LYS A 55 -1.11 -17.64 1.51
C LYS A 55 -0.98 -16.12 1.60
N LYS A 56 -1.44 -15.41 0.57
CA LYS A 56 -1.41 -13.94 0.52
C LYS A 56 -2.16 -13.28 1.70
N ALA A 57 -3.22 -13.90 2.20
CA ALA A 57 -3.97 -13.37 3.34
C ALA A 57 -3.10 -13.29 4.61
N ASP A 58 -2.33 -14.33 4.91
CA ASP A 58 -1.42 -14.39 6.05
C ASP A 58 -0.33 -13.30 5.95
N TYR A 59 0.21 -13.07 4.75
CA TYR A 59 1.14 -11.96 4.48
C TYR A 59 0.51 -10.60 4.78
N ILE A 60 -0.73 -10.37 4.32
CA ILE A 60 -1.44 -9.11 4.58
C ILE A 60 -1.67 -8.93 6.09
N GLU A 61 -2.04 -9.99 6.81
CA GLU A 61 -2.21 -9.93 8.26
C GLU A 61 -0.89 -9.61 8.98
N ALA A 62 0.21 -10.24 8.57
CA ALA A 62 1.54 -9.96 9.10
C ALA A 62 1.99 -8.53 8.80
N PHE A 63 1.71 -8.03 7.59
CA PHE A 63 1.96 -6.64 7.21
C PHE A 63 1.27 -5.68 8.18
N PHE A 64 -0.03 -5.85 8.44
CA PHE A 64 -0.77 -4.97 9.36
C PHE A 64 -0.24 -5.00 10.80
N LYS A 65 0.29 -6.14 11.26
CA LYS A 65 0.93 -6.26 12.58
C LYS A 65 2.30 -5.57 12.64
N ALA A 66 2.95 -5.39 11.50
CA ALA A 66 4.30 -4.83 11.39
C ALA A 66 4.34 -3.34 11.00
N ILE A 67 3.18 -2.68 10.83
CA ILE A 67 3.13 -1.26 10.48
C ILE A 67 3.74 -0.40 11.60
N ASP A 68 4.74 0.39 11.24
CA ASP A 68 5.22 1.50 12.07
C ASP A 68 4.32 2.73 11.88
N TRP A 69 3.34 2.87 12.76
CA TRP A 69 2.38 3.99 12.73
C TRP A 69 3.03 5.33 13.01
N SER A 70 4.08 5.40 13.83
CA SER A 70 4.80 6.65 14.09
C SER A 70 5.48 7.15 12.83
N ALA A 71 6.06 6.26 12.02
CA ALA A 71 6.60 6.63 10.71
C ALA A 71 5.52 7.07 9.72
N VAL A 72 4.33 6.46 9.74
CA VAL A 72 3.19 6.87 8.91
C VAL A 72 2.69 8.26 9.31
N GLU A 73 2.50 8.51 10.61
CA GLU A 73 2.08 9.80 11.14
C GLU A 73 3.08 10.90 10.84
N ALA A 74 4.39 10.63 10.91
CA ALA A 74 5.44 11.60 10.58
C ALA A 74 5.41 12.08 9.11
N ARG A 75 4.71 11.36 8.22
CA ARG A 75 4.52 11.77 6.81
C ARG A 75 3.31 12.69 6.62
N ILE A 76 2.42 12.77 7.61
CA ILE A 76 1.31 13.72 7.61
C ILE A 76 1.90 15.11 7.87
N ARG A 77 1.63 16.04 6.95
CA ARG A 77 2.03 17.45 7.03
C ARG A 77 0.81 18.32 7.23
#